data_AF-A0A5P8JLP1-F1
#
_entry.id   AF-A0A5P8JLP1-F1
#
_cell.length_a   1.000
_cell.length_b   1.000
_cell.length_c   1.000
_cell.angle_alpha   90.00
_cell.angle_beta   90.00
_cell.angle_gamma   90.00
#
_symmetry.space_group_name_H-M   'P 1'
#
loop_
_entity.id
_entity.type
_entity.pdbx_description
1 polymer ?
#
loop_
_entity_poly.entity_id
_entity_poly.type
_entity_poly.pdbx_seq_one_letter_code
_entity_poly.pdbx_strand_id
1 'polypeptide(L)' 'MKNSWYRGGLIGLAVLLSGLLWWVLHQTMPNVFIGGFAAVVLGAVIALLIASFWPSSKN' A
#
# COMPACT_ATOMS: atom_id res chain seq x y z
N MET A 1 -15.52 -0.85 16.54
CA MET A 1 -14.38 0.08 16.65
C MET A 1 -13.05 -0.47 16.10
N LYS A 2 -12.73 -1.77 16.27
CA LYS A 2 -11.48 -2.39 15.73
C LYS A 2 -11.22 -2.17 14.23
N ASN A 3 -12.24 -2.28 13.36
CA ASN A 3 -12.05 -2.13 11.91
C ASN A 3 -11.59 -0.73 11.47
N SER A 4 -11.85 0.33 12.27
CA SER A 4 -11.44 1.69 11.91
C SER A 4 -9.96 1.94 12.17
N TRP A 5 -9.36 1.24 13.14
CA TRP A 5 -7.93 1.35 13.44
C TRP A 5 -7.10 0.65 12.35
N TYR A 6 -7.53 -0.54 11.91
CA TYR A 6 -6.88 -1.26 10.81
C TYR A 6 -6.90 -0.46 9.50
N ARG A 7 -8.01 0.21 9.20
CA ARG A 7 -8.12 1.12 8.05
C ARG A 7 -7.15 2.30 8.15
N GLY A 8 -7.09 2.97 9.31
CA GLY A 8 -6.16 4.08 9.53
C GLY A 8 -4.70 3.66 9.37
N GLY A 9 -4.34 2.49 9.92
CA GLY A 9 -2.99 1.92 9.77
C GLY A 9 -2.64 1.56 8.33
N LEU A 10 -3.58 0.96 7.59
CA LEU A 10 -3.39 0.62 6.18
C LEU A 10 -3.23 1.87 5.29
N ILE A 11 -4.01 2.94 5.54
CA ILE A 11 -3.87 4.21 4.80
C ILE A 11 -2.50 4.82 5.07
N GLY A 12 -2.07 4.88 6.33
CA GLY A 12 -0.75 5.39 6.69
C GLY A 12 0.38 4.60 6.03
N LEU A 13 0.25 3.27 6.00
CA LEU A 13 1.22 2.39 5.36
C LEU A 13 1.28 2.57 3.84
N ALA A 14 0.13 2.79 3.19
CA ALA A 14 0.05 3.08 1.76
C ALA A 14 0.73 4.42 1.40
N VAL A 15 0.52 5.48 2.19
CA VAL A 15 1.17 6.79 1.99
C VAL A 15 2.70 6.67 2.15
N LEU A 16 3.14 5.94 3.17
CA LEU A 16 4.55 5.72 3.46
C LEU A 16 5.23 4.93 2.32
N LEU A 17 4.59 3.86 1.84
CA LEU A 17 5.05 3.09 0.70
C LEU A 17 5.11 3.93 -0.59
N SER A 18 4.14 4.83 -0.83
CA SER A 18 4.15 5.70 -2.01
C SER A 18 5.32 6.67 -2.01
N GLY A 19 5.63 7.27 -0.86
CA GLY A 19 6.82 8.11 -0.71
C GLY A 19 8.12 7.33 -0.91
N LEU A 20 8.17 6.10 -0.40
CA LEU A 20 9.34 5.22 -0.54
C LEU A 20 9.55 4.79 -1.99
N LEU A 21 8.47 4.52 -2.73
CA LEU A 21 8.49 4.20 -4.16
C LEU A 21 8.99 5.38 -4.99
N TRP A 22 8.49 6.58 -4.71
CA TRP A 22 8.95 7.79 -5.38
C TRP A 22 10.44 8.04 -5.14
N TRP A 23 10.90 7.86 -3.89
CA TRP A 23 12.31 7.99 -3.54
C TRP A 23 13.20 6.96 -4.25
N VAL A 24 12.77 5.69 -4.32
CA VAL A 24 13.50 4.62 -5.03
C VAL A 24 13.59 4.93 -6.53
N LEU A 25 12.52 5.45 -7.14
CA LEU A 25 12.51 5.80 -8.57
C LEU A 25 13.36 7.05 -8.87
N HIS A 26 13.59 7.93 -7.90
CA HIS A 26 14.43 9.13 -8.05
C HIS A 26 15.92 8.90 -7.79
N GLN A 27 16.33 7.67 -7.43
CA GLN A 27 17.75 7.37 -7.29
C GLN A 27 18.44 7.35 -8.65
N THR A 28 19.68 7.83 -8.69
CA THR A 28 20.54 7.90 -9.89
C THR A 28 20.85 6.53 -10.51
N MET A 29 20.69 5.44 -9.74
CA MET A 29 20.72 4.06 -10.22
C MET A 29 19.45 3.34 -9.71
N PRO A 30 18.31 3.49 -10.39
CA PRO A 30 17.06 2.90 -9.93
C PRO A 30 17.14 1.38 -10.08
N ASN A 31 17.21 0.67 -8.96
CA ASN A 31 17.16 -0.78 -8.96
C ASN A 31 15.73 -1.23 -9.31
N VAL A 32 15.57 -1.69 -10.55
CA VAL A 32 14.27 -2.08 -11.15
C VAL A 32 13.55 -3.13 -10.31
N PHE A 33 14.29 -4.02 -9.64
CA PHE A 33 13.73 -5.04 -8.75
C PHE A 33 13.16 -4.42 -7.47
N ILE A 34 13.81 -3.40 -6.90
CA ILE A 34 13.34 -2.72 -5.69
C ILE A 34 12.11 -1.86 -6.01
N GLY A 35 12.14 -1.11 -7.12
CA GLY A 35 10.99 -0.34 -7.58
C GLY A 35 9.78 -1.24 -7.90
N GLY A 36 10.01 -2.36 -8.59
CA GLY A 36 8.98 -3.34 -8.90
C GLY A 36 8.40 -4.01 -7.66
N PHE A 37 9.25 -4.46 -6.73
CA PHE A 37 8.79 -5.07 -5.48
C PHE A 37 7.99 -4.09 -4.63
N ALA A 38 8.46 -2.83 -4.51
CA ALA A 38 7.73 -1.79 -3.80
C ALA A 38 6.36 -1.49 -4.46
N ALA A 39 6.27 -1.47 -5.79
CA ALA A 39 5.01 -1.32 -6.51
C ALA A 39 4.02 -2.46 -6.28
N VAL A 40 4.49 -3.71 -6.29
CA VAL A 40 3.64 -4.88 -5.99
C VAL A 40 3.11 -4.83 -4.57
N VAL A 41 3.97 -4.53 -3.58
CA VAL A 41 3.57 -4.40 -2.18
C VAL A 41 2.55 -3.28 -2.00
N LEU A 42 2.76 -2.14 -2.64
CA LEU A 42 1.85 -1.00 -2.57
C LEU A 42 0.49 -1.32 -3.21
N GLY A 43 0.50 -1.98 -4.38
CA GLY A 43 -0.70 -2.50 -5.02
C GLY A 43 -1.48 -3.48 -4.12
N ALA A 44 -0.78 -4.39 -3.44
CA ALA A 44 -1.40 -5.31 -2.49
C ALA A 44 -2.01 -4.61 -1.27
N VAL A 45 -1.36 -3.57 -0.74
CA VAL A 45 -1.86 -2.75 0.37
C VAL A 45 -3.11 -1.96 -0.05
N ILE A 46 -3.12 -1.40 -1.27
CA ILE A 46 -4.31 -0.75 -1.83
C ILE A 46 -5.44 -1.76 -2.03
N ALA A 47 -5.15 -2.95 -2.54
CA ALA A 47 -6.16 -4.02 -2.69
C ALA A 47 -6.74 -4.44 -1.34
N LEU A 48 -5.91 -4.57 -0.30
CA LEU A 48 -6.34 -4.83 1.08
C LEU A 48 -7.16 -3.69 1.67
N LEU A 49 -6.82 -2.44 1.37
CA LEU A 49 -7.65 -1.29 1.71
C LEU A 49 -9.02 -1.42 1.06
N ILE A 50 -9.08 -1.58 -0.26
CA ILE A 50 -10.34 -1.71 -0.99
C ILE A 50 -11.15 -2.90 -0.45
N ALA A 51 -10.53 -4.05 -0.19
CA ALA A 51 -11.19 -5.21 0.43
C ALA A 51 -11.70 -4.91 1.85
N SER A 52 -10.98 -4.10 2.63
CA SER A 52 -11.42 -3.61 3.94
C SER A 52 -12.53 -2.57 3.87
N PHE A 53 -12.67 -1.89 2.73
CA PHE A 53 -13.79 -0.99 2.41
C PHE A 53 -14.96 -1.69 1.74
N TRP A 54 -14.74 -2.88 1.18
CA TRP A 54 -15.80 -3.69 0.61
C TRP A 54 -16.76 -4.11 1.73
N PRO A 55 -18.07 -3.81 1.60
CA PRO A 55 -19.03 -4.32 2.54
C PRO A 55 -19.01 -5.85 2.41
N SER A 56 -18.49 -6.52 3.43
CA SER A 56 -18.60 -7.97 3.54
C SER A 56 -20.08 -8.29 3.55
N SER A 57 -20.63 -8.64 2.38
CA SER A 57 -21.99 -9.12 2.22
C SER A 57 -22.04 -10.43 2.99
N LYS A 58 -22.44 -10.36 4.26
CA LYS A 58 -22.85 -11.52 5.04
C LYS A 58 -24.05 -12.10 4.31
N ASN A 59 -23.81 -13.16 3.54
CA ASN A 59 -24.81 -14.19 3.29
C ASN A 59 -24.49 -15.34 4.24
#